data_AF-A0A4D6MP97-F1
#
_entry.id   AF-A0A4D6MP97-F1
#
_cell.length_a   1.000
_cell.length_b   1.000
_cell.length_c   1.000
_cell.angle_alpha   90.00
_cell.angle_beta   90.00
_cell.angle_gamma   90.00
#
_symmetry.space_group_name_H-M   'P 1'
#
loop_
_entity.id
_entity.type
_entity.pdbx_description
1 polymer ?
#
loop_
_entity_poly.entity_id
_entity_poly.type
_entity_poly.pdbx_seq_one_letter_code
_entity_poly.pdbx_strand_id
1 'polypeptide(L)'
;MGAEMQIYDGMNITISQEEANLITEEPLPSLMKAFAEYQSRALVIGRHIGHALIKVGQTEDLEVEVALLKKQLRAANIEKDKFAGEVSDLQKQLQQAIGDRKSWCNHCLEVEEKVKKSSEEVSVLKCSLDEMKTAHAKLDKEVWELREGIVEEHELGFRKALRQASLLFDIPADDDHLDVGKDVYQKSLVQIEDIPPCPEHAKDTPSWEGREGGGANGAEGRD
;
A
#
# COMPACT_ATOMS: atom_id res chain seq x y z
N MET A 1 -26.76 99.14 30.39
CA MET A 1 -26.56 98.57 29.04
C MET A 1 -25.06 98.46 28.84
N GLY A 2 -24.51 97.25 28.74
CA GLY A 2 -23.07 97.06 28.49
C GLY A 2 -22.72 97.30 27.01
N ALA A 3 -21.44 97.53 26.73
CA ALA A 3 -20.94 97.67 25.36
C ALA A 3 -20.42 96.31 24.87
N GLU A 4 -20.95 95.83 23.75
CA GLU A 4 -20.49 94.61 23.10
C GLU A 4 -19.40 94.97 22.08
N MET A 5 -18.24 94.33 22.20
CA MET A 5 -17.12 94.52 21.26
C MET A 5 -16.75 93.18 20.63
N GLN A 6 -16.89 93.10 19.31
CA GLN A 6 -16.40 91.97 18.54
C GLN A 6 -14.90 92.14 18.31
N ILE A 7 -14.09 91.19 18.77
CA ILE A 7 -12.63 91.25 18.64
C ILE A 7 -12.18 90.49 17.40
N TYR A 8 -12.77 89.32 17.16
CA TYR A 8 -12.59 88.51 15.95
C TYR A 8 -13.91 87.84 15.59
N ASP A 9 -14.01 87.31 14.37
CA ASP A 9 -15.19 86.54 13.97
C ASP A 9 -15.38 85.33 14.91
N GLY A 10 -16.57 85.24 15.51
CA GLY A 10 -16.89 84.22 16.53
C GLY A 10 -16.42 84.51 17.97
N MET A 11 -15.76 85.64 18.27
CA MET A 11 -15.40 86.05 19.64
C MET A 11 -15.93 87.45 19.96
N ASN A 12 -16.99 87.49 20.78
CA ASN A 12 -17.55 88.71 21.35
C ASN A 12 -17.18 88.80 22.83
N ILE A 13 -16.66 89.96 23.24
CA ILE A 13 -16.50 90.28 24.66
C ILE A 13 -17.48 91.39 24.99
N THR A 14 -18.29 91.17 26.01
CA THR A 14 -19.17 92.18 26.58
C THR A 14 -18.49 92.81 27.78
N ILE A 15 -18.28 94.12 27.74
CA ILE A 15 -17.79 94.89 28.89
C ILE A 15 -19.01 95.47 29.60
N SER A 16 -19.20 95.09 30.86
CA SER A 16 -20.28 95.65 31.70
C SER A 16 -20.03 97.13 32.00
N GLN A 17 -21.09 97.84 32.39
CA GLN A 17 -20.96 99.27 32.71
C GLN A 17 -20.09 99.48 33.96
N GLU A 18 -20.16 98.56 34.91
CA GLU A 18 -19.33 98.52 36.10
C GLU A 18 -17.85 98.37 35.77
N GLU A 19 -17.49 97.46 34.85
CA GLU A 19 -16.11 97.29 34.37
C GLU A 19 -15.61 98.51 33.60
N ALA A 20 -16.47 99.11 32.76
CA ALA A 20 -16.11 100.32 32.01
C ALA A 20 -15.78 101.50 32.95
N ASN A 21 -16.57 101.69 34.01
CA ASN A 21 -16.34 102.73 35.02
C ASN A 21 -15.03 102.48 35.78
N LEU A 22 -14.75 101.24 36.16
CA LEU A 22 -13.48 100.85 36.82
C LEU A 22 -12.26 101.11 35.95
N ILE A 23 -12.34 100.88 34.63
CA ILE A 23 -11.24 101.14 33.70
C ILE A 23 -10.97 102.65 33.56
N THR A 24 -12.00 103.49 33.63
CA THR A 24 -11.87 104.95 33.49
C THR A 24 -11.41 105.67 34.76
N GLU A 25 -11.67 105.12 35.95
CA GLU A 25 -11.36 105.75 37.23
C GLU A 25 -10.01 105.31 37.84
N GLU A 26 -9.46 104.16 37.41
CA GLU A 26 -8.21 103.61 37.94
C GLU A 26 -6.93 104.29 37.39
N PRO A 27 -5.86 104.46 38.21
CA PRO A 27 -4.58 104.97 37.73
C PRO A 27 -3.91 104.06 36.69
N LEU A 28 -3.36 104.67 35.63
CA LEU A 28 -2.71 103.96 34.52
C LEU A 28 -1.68 102.87 34.93
N PRO A 29 -0.82 103.07 35.95
CA PRO A 29 0.12 102.03 36.40
C PRO A 29 -0.57 100.76 36.92
N SER A 30 -1.72 100.89 37.59
CA SER A 30 -2.52 99.76 38.08
C SER A 30 -3.11 98.98 36.91
N LEU A 31 -3.64 99.68 35.90
CA LEU A 31 -4.18 99.07 34.69
C LEU A 31 -3.11 98.31 33.89
N MET A 32 -1.90 98.87 33.77
CA MET A 32 -0.77 98.20 33.10
C MET A 32 -0.29 96.95 33.84
N LYS A 33 -0.30 96.97 35.18
CA LYS A 33 0.02 95.79 35.99
C LYS A 33 -1.02 94.69 35.82
N ALA A 34 -2.31 95.04 35.89
CA ALA A 34 -3.41 94.11 35.65
C ALA A 34 -3.34 93.53 34.23
N PHE A 35 -3.11 94.38 33.22
CA PHE A 35 -2.94 93.96 31.83
C PHE A 35 -1.79 92.95 31.68
N ALA A 36 -0.61 93.23 32.23
CA ALA A 36 0.54 92.32 32.18
C ALA A 36 0.24 90.99 32.91
N GLU A 37 -0.49 91.03 34.03
CA GLU A 37 -0.92 89.84 34.76
C GLU A 37 -1.89 88.98 33.95
N TYR A 38 -2.94 89.58 33.37
CA TYR A 38 -3.90 88.88 32.53
C TYR A 38 -3.25 88.31 31.27
N GLN A 39 -2.35 89.06 30.63
CA GLN A 39 -1.56 88.56 29.49
C GLN A 39 -0.68 87.38 29.89
N SER A 40 -0.01 87.45 31.03
CA SER A 40 0.84 86.36 31.53
C SER A 40 0.02 85.10 31.84
N ARG A 41 -1.15 85.26 32.49
CA ARG A 41 -2.09 84.15 32.76
C ARG A 41 -2.62 83.54 31.47
N ALA A 42 -3.02 84.36 30.50
CA ALA A 42 -3.50 83.92 29.19
C ALA A 42 -2.42 83.12 28.44
N LEU A 43 -1.16 83.58 28.47
CA LEU A 43 -0.04 82.87 27.85
C LEU A 43 0.20 81.50 28.49
N VAL A 44 0.18 81.42 29.83
CA VAL A 44 0.34 80.15 30.56
C VAL A 44 -0.78 79.18 30.21
N ILE A 45 -2.04 79.65 30.20
CA ILE A 45 -3.20 78.82 29.81
C ILE A 45 -3.07 78.37 28.35
N GLY A 46 -2.73 79.27 27.43
CA GLY A 46 -2.51 78.94 26.02
C GLY A 46 -1.46 77.86 25.82
N ARG A 47 -0.34 77.91 26.56
CA ARG A 47 0.69 76.86 26.52
C ARG A 47 0.19 75.52 27.05
N HIS A 48 -0.61 75.51 28.12
CA HIS A 48 -1.20 74.27 28.65
C HIS A 48 -2.21 73.66 27.67
N ILE A 49 -3.07 74.48 27.06
CA ILE A 49 -4.00 74.06 26.02
C ILE A 49 -3.22 73.47 24.83
N GLY A 50 -2.17 74.15 24.36
CA GLY A 50 -1.33 73.65 23.27
C GLY A 50 -0.71 72.28 23.57
N HIS A 51 -0.19 72.09 24.78
CA HIS A 51 0.36 70.78 25.19
C HIS A 51 -0.72 69.69 25.33
N ALA A 52 -1.92 70.06 25.81
CA ALA A 52 -3.05 69.13 25.88
C ALA A 52 -3.51 68.70 24.47
N LEU A 53 -3.60 69.63 23.52
CA LEU A 53 -3.98 69.33 22.13
C LEU A 53 -2.96 68.41 21.45
N ILE A 54 -1.65 68.59 21.68
CA ILE A 54 -0.61 67.68 21.16
C ILE A 54 -0.82 66.26 21.71
N LYS A 55 -1.11 66.12 23.00
CA LYS A 55 -1.40 64.81 23.61
C LYS A 55 -2.64 64.15 23.01
N VAL A 56 -3.69 64.93 22.72
CA VAL A 56 -4.90 64.42 22.06
C VAL A 56 -4.58 63.87 20.67
N GLY A 57 -3.78 64.58 19.87
CA GLY A 57 -3.31 64.06 18.57
C GLY A 57 -2.53 62.75 18.70
N GLN A 58 -1.65 62.63 19.70
CA GLN A 58 -0.94 61.37 19.98
C GLN A 58 -1.88 60.24 20.41
N THR A 59 -2.97 60.53 21.13
CA THR A 59 -3.95 59.51 21.50
C THR A 59 -4.73 59.00 20.29
N GLU A 60 -5.06 59.86 19.33
CA GLU A 60 -5.71 59.45 18.07
C GLU A 60 -4.81 58.53 17.24
N ASP A 61 -3.51 58.85 17.13
CA ASP A 61 -2.53 57.98 16.44
C ASP A 61 -2.42 56.60 17.12
N LEU A 62 -2.37 56.56 18.44
CA LEU A 62 -2.34 55.31 19.23
C LEU A 62 -3.63 54.50 19.06
N GLU A 63 -4.80 55.14 18.94
CA GLU A 63 -6.07 54.45 18.69
C GLU A 63 -6.07 53.73 17.33
N VAL A 64 -5.51 54.36 16.30
CA VAL A 64 -5.35 53.73 14.97
C VAL A 64 -4.41 52.53 15.04
N GLU A 65 -3.28 52.66 15.74
CA GLU A 65 -2.33 51.55 15.92
C GLU A 65 -2.97 50.38 16.69
N VAL A 66 -3.72 50.66 17.75
CA VAL A 66 -4.47 49.63 18.49
C VAL A 66 -5.51 48.94 17.60
N ALA A 67 -6.21 49.68 16.74
CA ALA A 67 -7.16 49.10 15.79
C ALA A 67 -6.46 48.18 14.77
N LEU A 68 -5.29 48.59 14.26
CA LEU A 68 -4.48 47.79 13.33
C LEU A 68 -3.97 46.51 14.00
N LEU A 69 -3.40 46.61 15.20
CA LEU A 69 -2.91 45.46 15.97
C LEU A 69 -4.04 44.48 16.30
N LYS A 70 -5.22 44.98 16.67
CA LYS A 70 -6.41 44.13 16.88
C LYS A 70 -6.81 43.39 15.60
N LYS A 71 -6.72 44.03 14.43
CA LYS A 71 -7.01 43.38 13.15
C LYS A 71 -5.99 42.29 12.82
N GLN A 72 -4.70 42.56 13.01
CA GLN A 72 -3.63 41.58 12.80
C GLN A 72 -3.77 40.38 13.75
N LEU A 73 -4.08 40.61 15.02
CA LEU A 73 -4.30 39.54 16.01
C LEU A 73 -5.45 38.62 15.61
N ARG A 74 -6.56 39.17 15.09
CA ARG A 74 -7.68 38.36 14.57
C ARG A 74 -7.26 37.51 13.38
N ALA A 75 -6.53 38.09 12.43
CA ALA A 75 -6.04 37.37 11.25
C ALA A 75 -5.10 36.22 11.66
N ALA A 76 -4.14 36.49 12.55
CA ALA A 76 -3.22 35.49 13.07
C ALA A 76 -3.95 34.36 13.83
N ASN A 77 -5.00 34.67 14.59
CA ASN A 77 -5.80 33.64 15.27
C ASN A 77 -6.55 32.73 14.28
N ILE A 78 -7.09 33.28 13.19
CA ILE A 78 -7.73 32.49 12.14
C ILE A 78 -6.73 31.53 11.48
N GLU A 79 -5.52 32.02 11.16
CA GLU A 79 -4.45 31.17 10.61
C GLU A 79 -4.00 30.10 11.60
N LYS A 80 -3.85 30.45 12.87
CA LYS A 80 -3.53 29.49 13.94
C LYS A 80 -4.57 28.37 14.02
N ASP A 81 -5.85 28.70 13.97
CA ASP A 81 -6.93 27.70 14.03
C ASP A 81 -6.96 26.82 12.77
N LYS A 82 -6.68 27.41 11.60
CA LYS A 82 -6.52 26.66 10.35
C LYS A 82 -5.37 25.65 10.44
N PHE A 83 -4.19 26.11 10.85
CA PHE A 83 -3.01 25.23 11.00
C PHE A 83 -3.23 24.16 12.07
N ALA A 84 -3.93 24.46 13.16
CA ALA A 84 -4.30 23.45 14.16
C ALA A 84 -5.17 22.33 13.57
N GLY A 85 -6.09 22.68 12.65
CA GLY A 85 -6.88 21.71 11.89
C GLY A 85 -6.00 20.85 10.99
N GLU A 86 -5.14 21.47 10.18
CA GLU A 86 -4.23 20.76 9.26
C GLU A 86 -3.29 19.80 10.01
N VAL A 87 -2.74 20.22 11.16
CA VAL A 87 -1.90 19.36 12.01
C VAL A 87 -2.67 18.16 12.55
N SER A 88 -3.92 18.36 12.98
CA SER A 88 -4.79 17.27 13.47
C SER A 88 -5.06 16.23 12.38
N ASP A 89 -5.33 16.68 11.15
CA ASP A 89 -5.59 15.77 10.03
C ASP A 89 -4.33 15.04 9.57
N LEU A 90 -3.18 15.71 9.52
CA LEU A 90 -1.89 15.05 9.27
C LEU A 90 -1.56 14.01 10.35
N GLN A 91 -1.87 14.30 11.62
CA GLN A 91 -1.67 13.36 12.71
C GLN A 91 -2.53 12.10 12.55
N LYS A 92 -3.80 12.24 12.12
CA LYS A 92 -4.66 11.08 11.79
C LYS A 92 -4.12 10.27 10.63
N GLN A 93 -3.71 10.93 9.55
CA GLN A 93 -3.12 10.27 8.38
C GLN A 93 -1.85 9.50 8.75
N LEU A 94 -0.99 10.08 9.60
CA LEU A 94 0.21 9.42 10.09
C LEU A 94 -0.13 8.17 10.91
N GLN A 95 -1.11 8.24 11.81
CA GLN A 95 -1.53 7.07 12.60
C GLN A 95 -2.10 5.97 11.71
N GLN A 96 -2.91 6.33 10.70
CA GLN A 96 -3.43 5.39 9.72
C GLN A 96 -2.29 4.72 8.94
N ALA A 97 -1.36 5.49 8.39
CA ALA A 97 -0.22 4.96 7.63
C ALA A 97 0.69 4.06 8.49
N ILE A 98 0.85 4.36 9.77
CA ILE A 98 1.57 3.49 10.72
C ILE A 98 0.82 2.17 10.91
N GLY A 99 -0.51 2.21 11.04
CA GLY A 99 -1.36 1.02 11.15
C GLY A 99 -1.27 0.15 9.90
N ASP A 100 -1.44 0.75 8.72
CA ASP A 100 -1.37 0.07 7.44
C ASP A 100 0.00 -0.58 7.26
N ARG A 101 1.09 0.16 7.51
CA ARG A 101 2.45 -0.37 7.43
C ARG A 101 2.66 -1.59 8.32
N LYS A 102 2.15 -1.57 9.56
CA LYS A 102 2.24 -2.73 10.47
C LYS A 102 1.50 -3.94 9.91
N SER A 103 0.28 -3.72 9.39
CA SER A 103 -0.51 -4.79 8.77
C SER A 103 0.21 -5.39 7.55
N TRP A 104 0.78 -4.54 6.69
CA TRP A 104 1.56 -4.96 5.53
C TRP A 104 2.81 -5.74 5.92
N CYS A 105 3.58 -5.27 6.91
CA CYS A 105 4.74 -6.02 7.42
C CYS A 105 4.36 -7.41 7.92
N ASN A 106 3.27 -7.54 8.68
CA ASN A 106 2.81 -8.83 9.16
C ASN A 106 2.40 -9.77 8.01
N HIS A 107 1.70 -9.22 7.00
CA HIS A 107 1.33 -10.00 5.83
C HIS A 107 2.54 -10.49 5.03
N CYS A 108 3.55 -9.63 4.83
CA CYS A 108 4.80 -10.02 4.19
C CYS A 108 5.50 -11.17 4.93
N LEU A 109 5.59 -11.09 6.26
CA LEU A 109 6.18 -12.16 7.09
C LEU A 109 5.41 -13.48 6.96
N GLU A 110 4.08 -13.45 6.97
CA GLU A 110 3.26 -14.65 6.80
C GLU A 110 3.46 -15.28 5.42
N VAL A 111 3.54 -14.47 4.36
CA VAL A 111 3.81 -14.94 3.00
C VAL A 111 5.21 -15.54 2.89
N GLU A 112 6.23 -14.91 3.49
CA GLU A 112 7.60 -15.42 3.53
C GLU A 112 7.67 -16.80 4.21
N GLU A 113 6.98 -16.98 5.33
CA GLU A 113 6.92 -18.27 6.03
C GLU A 113 6.25 -19.35 5.17
N LYS A 114 5.13 -19.02 4.52
CA LYS A 114 4.44 -19.94 3.59
C LYS A 114 5.32 -20.33 2.41
N VAL A 115 6.03 -19.36 1.82
CA VAL A 115 6.98 -19.61 0.72
C VAL A 115 8.10 -20.53 1.17
N LYS A 116 8.66 -20.30 2.36
CA LYS A 116 9.71 -21.17 2.92
C LYS A 116 9.22 -22.60 3.11
N LYS A 117 8.04 -22.78 3.71
CA LYS A 117 7.42 -24.09 3.89
C LYS A 117 7.19 -24.80 2.56
N SER A 118 6.62 -24.10 1.58
CA SER A 118 6.38 -24.66 0.24
C SER A 118 7.69 -25.02 -0.46
N SER A 119 8.75 -24.23 -0.30
CA SER A 119 10.08 -24.52 -0.85
C SER A 119 10.70 -25.80 -0.23
N GLU A 120 10.49 -26.02 1.07
CA GLU A 120 10.91 -27.25 1.75
C GLU A 120 10.13 -28.47 1.21
N GLU A 121 8.81 -28.36 1.07
CA GLU A 121 7.95 -29.40 0.48
C GLU A 121 8.37 -29.74 -0.97
N VAL A 122 8.64 -28.74 -1.80
CA VAL A 122 9.14 -28.92 -3.18
C VAL A 122 10.48 -29.64 -3.19
N SER A 123 11.37 -29.33 -2.24
CA SER A 123 12.67 -29.99 -2.13
C SER A 123 12.52 -31.48 -1.79
N VAL A 124 11.62 -31.81 -0.86
CA VAL A 124 11.30 -33.20 -0.50
C VAL A 124 10.70 -33.96 -1.69
N LEU A 125 9.73 -33.36 -2.38
CA LEU A 125 9.10 -33.97 -3.57
C LEU A 125 10.11 -34.19 -4.70
N LYS A 126 11.05 -33.26 -4.88
CA LYS A 126 12.12 -33.41 -5.87
C LYS A 126 13.03 -34.60 -5.56
N CYS A 127 13.45 -34.77 -4.30
CA CYS A 127 14.24 -35.93 -3.89
C CYS A 127 13.48 -37.24 -4.14
N SER A 128 12.20 -37.31 -3.74
CA SER A 128 11.36 -38.50 -3.97
C SER A 128 11.17 -38.80 -5.46
N LEU A 129 11.02 -37.77 -6.30
CA LEU A 129 10.93 -37.94 -7.74
C LEU A 129 12.22 -38.52 -8.33
N ASP A 130 13.38 -38.03 -7.88
CA ASP A 130 14.67 -38.53 -8.36
C ASP A 130 14.94 -39.97 -7.88
N GLU A 131 14.55 -40.33 -6.66
CA GLU A 131 14.55 -41.72 -6.18
C GLU A 131 13.67 -42.61 -7.07
N MET A 132 12.44 -42.19 -7.35
CA MET A 132 11.53 -42.94 -8.23
C MET A 132 12.08 -43.11 -9.65
N LYS A 133 12.72 -42.09 -10.23
CA LYS A 133 13.39 -42.21 -11.54
C LYS A 133 14.51 -43.25 -11.51
N THR A 134 15.32 -43.27 -10.45
CA THR A 134 16.40 -44.28 -10.35
C THR A 134 15.84 -45.69 -10.20
N ALA A 135 14.77 -45.87 -9.43
CA ALA A 135 14.08 -47.15 -9.29
C ALA A 135 13.47 -47.61 -10.63
N HIS A 136 12.85 -46.69 -11.37
CA HIS A 136 12.31 -46.97 -12.71
C HIS A 136 13.41 -47.41 -13.68
N ALA A 137 14.54 -46.70 -13.73
CA ALA A 137 15.66 -47.08 -14.59
C ALA A 137 16.24 -48.47 -14.24
N LYS A 138 16.26 -48.83 -12.95
CA LYS A 138 16.67 -50.17 -12.51
C LYS A 138 15.68 -51.23 -12.98
N LEU A 139 14.38 -50.96 -12.84
CA LEU A 139 13.33 -51.88 -13.28
C LEU A 139 13.34 -52.06 -14.80
N ASP A 140 13.51 -50.99 -15.58
CA ASP A 140 13.63 -51.06 -17.04
C ASP A 140 14.79 -51.98 -17.46
N LYS A 141 15.93 -51.86 -16.76
CA LYS A 141 17.08 -52.73 -16.98
C LYS A 141 16.76 -54.20 -16.66
N GLU A 142 16.14 -54.47 -15.51
CA GLU A 142 15.76 -55.83 -15.12
C GLU A 142 14.75 -56.44 -16.11
N VAL A 143 13.79 -55.64 -16.62
CA VAL A 143 12.83 -56.07 -17.65
C VAL A 143 13.54 -56.38 -18.96
N TRP A 144 14.54 -55.58 -19.35
CA TRP A 144 15.34 -55.83 -20.54
C TRP A 144 16.14 -57.14 -20.43
N GLU A 145 16.88 -57.31 -19.33
CA GLU A 145 17.67 -58.52 -19.07
C GLU A 145 16.78 -59.78 -19.01
N LEU A 146 15.60 -59.68 -18.40
CA LEU A 146 14.63 -60.78 -18.37
C LEU A 146 14.11 -61.12 -19.76
N ARG A 147 13.82 -60.11 -20.60
CA ARG A 147 13.39 -60.34 -21.99
C ARG A 147 14.46 -61.05 -22.79
N GLU A 148 15.72 -60.62 -22.68
CA GLU A 148 16.85 -61.29 -23.34
C GLU A 148 16.99 -62.74 -22.87
N GLY A 149 16.97 -62.98 -21.56
CA GLY A 149 17.08 -64.33 -21.00
C GLY A 149 15.93 -65.26 -21.43
N ILE A 150 14.69 -64.75 -21.51
CA ILE A 150 13.56 -65.53 -22.04
C ILE A 150 13.82 -65.93 -23.49
N VAL A 151 14.22 -64.98 -24.36
CA VAL A 151 14.51 -65.27 -25.76
C VAL A 151 15.62 -66.30 -25.90
N GLU A 152 16.71 -66.16 -25.16
CA GLU A 152 17.84 -67.11 -25.17
C GLU A 152 17.42 -68.53 -24.76
N GLU A 153 16.66 -68.67 -23.67
CA GLU A 153 16.15 -69.98 -23.21
C GLU A 153 15.18 -70.60 -24.21
N HIS A 154 14.30 -69.81 -24.82
CA HIS A 154 13.40 -70.27 -25.88
C HIS A 154 14.18 -70.75 -27.12
N GLU A 155 15.20 -70.02 -27.56
CA GLU A 155 16.07 -70.44 -28.67
C GLU A 155 16.87 -71.71 -28.35
N LEU A 156 17.37 -71.84 -27.13
CA LEU A 156 18.07 -73.05 -26.68
C LEU A 156 17.12 -74.25 -26.62
N GLY A 157 15.91 -74.06 -26.08
CA GLY A 157 14.85 -75.06 -26.03
C GLY A 157 14.44 -75.53 -27.43
N PHE A 158 14.25 -74.58 -28.36
CA PHE A 158 13.94 -74.88 -29.75
C PHE A 158 15.05 -75.66 -30.44
N ARG A 159 16.31 -75.20 -30.35
CA ARG A 159 17.47 -75.93 -30.91
C ARG A 159 17.62 -77.33 -30.30
N LYS A 160 17.30 -77.50 -29.03
CA LYS A 160 17.30 -78.81 -28.37
C LYS A 160 16.22 -79.72 -28.96
N ALA A 161 15.00 -79.22 -29.16
CA ALA A 161 13.91 -79.95 -29.78
C ALA A 161 14.25 -80.38 -31.22
N LEU A 162 14.85 -79.50 -32.03
CA LEU A 162 15.33 -79.83 -33.38
C LEU A 162 16.33 -80.99 -33.39
N ARG A 163 17.32 -80.97 -32.49
CA ARG A 163 18.29 -82.08 -32.36
C ARG A 163 17.60 -83.39 -31.96
N GLN A 164 16.61 -83.33 -31.08
CA GLN A 164 15.84 -84.51 -30.68
C GLN A 164 14.99 -85.04 -31.84
N ALA A 165 14.34 -84.17 -32.60
CA ALA A 165 13.56 -84.54 -33.77
C ALA A 165 14.41 -85.21 -34.85
N SER A 166 15.62 -84.67 -35.09
CA SER A 166 16.58 -85.26 -36.01
C SER A 166 17.02 -86.66 -35.60
N LEU A 167 17.29 -86.89 -34.31
CA LEU A 167 17.69 -88.20 -33.82
C LEU A 167 16.56 -89.24 -33.82
N LEU A 168 15.33 -88.82 -33.46
CA LEU A 168 14.22 -89.74 -33.20
C LEU A 168 13.35 -90.01 -34.43
N PHE A 169 13.31 -89.07 -35.38
CA PHE A 169 12.38 -89.08 -36.52
C PHE A 169 13.06 -88.80 -37.87
N ASP A 170 14.39 -88.74 -37.94
CA ASP A 170 15.17 -88.44 -39.15
C ASP A 170 14.79 -87.12 -39.84
N ILE A 171 14.32 -86.13 -39.07
CA ILE A 171 14.00 -84.78 -39.57
C ILE A 171 15.29 -83.91 -39.53
N PRO A 172 15.80 -83.38 -40.65
CA PRO A 172 16.99 -82.53 -40.65
C PRO A 172 16.85 -81.31 -39.72
N ALA A 173 17.94 -80.91 -39.07
CA ALA A 173 17.91 -79.74 -38.18
C ALA A 173 17.76 -78.40 -38.94
N ASP A 174 18.03 -78.43 -40.23
CA ASP A 174 17.90 -77.38 -41.24
C ASP A 174 16.74 -77.67 -42.22
N ASP A 175 15.73 -78.43 -41.78
CA ASP A 175 14.55 -78.72 -42.60
C ASP A 175 13.71 -77.44 -42.81
N ASP A 176 13.66 -76.96 -44.05
CA ASP A 176 12.90 -75.78 -44.48
C ASP A 176 11.39 -75.88 -44.20
N HIS A 177 10.86 -77.08 -43.92
CA HIS A 177 9.46 -77.25 -43.51
C HIS A 177 9.20 -76.76 -42.07
N LEU A 178 10.24 -76.58 -41.25
CA LEU A 178 10.14 -76.05 -39.89
C LEU A 178 10.36 -74.52 -39.89
N ASP A 179 9.26 -73.79 -40.10
CA ASP A 179 9.25 -72.33 -40.17
C ASP A 179 8.64 -71.71 -38.91
N VAL A 180 9.42 -70.95 -38.15
CA VAL A 180 8.97 -70.26 -36.92
C VAL A 180 7.96 -69.14 -37.18
N GLY A 181 7.86 -68.65 -38.42
CA GLY A 181 6.83 -67.70 -38.84
C GLY A 181 5.47 -68.37 -39.13
N LYS A 182 5.43 -69.71 -39.15
CA LYS A 182 4.21 -70.48 -39.37
C LYS A 182 3.78 -71.26 -38.13
N ASP A 183 2.49 -71.48 -38.02
CA ASP A 183 1.89 -72.33 -36.98
C ASP A 183 0.80 -73.23 -37.59
N VAL A 184 0.39 -74.26 -36.85
CA VAL A 184 -0.57 -75.27 -37.30
C VAL A 184 -1.99 -74.77 -37.05
N TYR A 185 -2.70 -74.41 -38.12
CA TYR A 185 -4.11 -74.03 -38.09
C TYR A 185 -4.93 -74.93 -39.01
N GLN A 186 -6.04 -75.47 -38.50
CA GLN A 186 -6.92 -76.40 -39.24
C GLN A 186 -6.16 -77.56 -39.92
N LYS A 187 -5.18 -78.13 -39.21
CA LYS A 187 -4.30 -79.23 -39.68
C LYS A 187 -3.41 -78.86 -40.88
N SER A 188 -3.23 -77.57 -41.16
CA SER A 188 -2.32 -77.07 -42.19
C SER A 188 -1.33 -76.08 -41.56
N LEU A 189 -0.14 -75.97 -42.14
CA LEU A 189 0.88 -75.01 -41.70
C LEU A 189 0.63 -73.68 -42.41
N VAL A 190 0.32 -72.62 -41.66
CA VAL A 190 -0.02 -71.28 -42.19
C VAL A 190 0.79 -70.20 -41.50
N GLN A 191 0.93 -69.02 -42.11
CA GLN A 191 1.61 -67.88 -41.46
C GLN A 191 0.88 -67.47 -40.18
N ILE A 192 1.62 -67.12 -39.12
CA ILE A 192 1.04 -66.76 -37.82
C ILE A 192 0.10 -65.56 -37.96
N GLU A 193 0.41 -64.61 -38.84
CA GLU A 193 -0.41 -63.42 -39.08
C GLU A 193 -1.78 -63.74 -39.72
N ASP A 194 -1.89 -64.89 -40.39
CA ASP A 194 -3.12 -65.36 -41.05
C ASP A 194 -4.03 -66.16 -40.08
N ILE A 195 -3.54 -66.49 -38.88
CA ILE A 195 -4.32 -67.20 -37.86
C ILE A 195 -5.24 -66.20 -37.15
N PRO A 196 -6.56 -66.39 -37.17
CA PRO A 196 -7.48 -65.51 -36.47
C PRO A 196 -7.13 -65.46 -34.98
N PRO A 197 -7.12 -64.26 -34.34
CA PRO A 197 -6.94 -64.15 -32.90
C PRO A 197 -7.95 -65.05 -32.20
N CYS A 198 -7.48 -65.92 -31.32
CA CYS A 198 -8.33 -66.85 -30.60
C CYS A 198 -9.40 -66.05 -29.81
N PRO A 199 -10.72 -66.31 -30.00
CA PRO A 199 -11.77 -65.54 -29.34
C PRO A 199 -11.86 -65.77 -27.81
N GLU A 200 -11.13 -66.72 -27.25
CA GLU A 200 -11.01 -66.94 -25.80
C GLU A 200 -9.69 -66.37 -25.29
N HIS A 201 -9.70 -65.06 -25.02
CA HIS A 201 -9.18 -64.39 -23.81
C HIS A 201 -9.28 -62.87 -24.01
N ALA A 202 -10.50 -62.41 -24.29
CA ALA A 202 -10.87 -61.01 -24.06
C ALA A 202 -11.03 -60.81 -22.55
N LYS A 203 -9.92 -60.55 -21.85
CA LYS A 203 -9.75 -59.88 -20.55
C LYS A 203 -8.51 -60.45 -19.86
N ASP A 204 -7.36 -59.90 -20.21
CA ASP A 204 -6.27 -59.63 -19.28
C ASP A 204 -5.39 -58.56 -19.93
N THR A 205 -6.04 -57.46 -20.32
CA THR A 205 -5.34 -56.19 -20.47
C THR A 205 -5.26 -55.62 -19.06
N PRO A 206 -4.07 -55.49 -18.43
CA PRO A 206 -3.95 -54.61 -17.29
C PRO A 206 -4.26 -53.23 -17.86
N SER A 207 -5.46 -52.74 -17.55
CA SER A 207 -5.80 -51.34 -17.71
C SER A 207 -4.72 -50.56 -16.97
N TRP A 208 -3.79 -49.96 -17.73
CA TRP A 208 -3.09 -48.77 -17.28
C TRP A 208 -4.18 -47.69 -17.17
N GLU A 209 -4.89 -47.72 -16.05
CA GLU A 209 -5.64 -46.56 -15.59
C GLU A 209 -4.60 -45.62 -15.01
N GLY A 210 -4.26 -44.60 -15.80
CA GLY A 210 -3.59 -43.41 -15.32
C GLY A 210 -4.32 -42.93 -14.08
N ARG A 211 -3.67 -43.09 -12.93
CA ARG A 211 -4.14 -42.63 -11.63
C ARG A 211 -3.98 -41.10 -11.61
N GLU A 212 -4.92 -40.40 -12.24
CA GLU A 212 -5.15 -38.99 -11.96
C GLU A 212 -5.55 -38.85 -10.49
N GLY A 213 -4.63 -38.31 -9.69
CA GLY A 213 -4.93 -37.82 -8.37
C GLY A 213 -5.85 -36.61 -8.47
N GLY A 214 -7.13 -36.79 -8.13
CA GLY A 214 -8.11 -35.73 -7.90
C GLY A 214 -8.45 -35.65 -6.42
N GLY A 215 -8.23 -34.48 -5.84
CA GLY A 215 -8.18 -34.19 -4.41
C GLY A 215 -9.41 -34.52 -3.55
N ALA A 216 -9.11 -34.76 -2.28
CA ALA A 216 -10.07 -34.74 -1.19
C ALA A 216 -10.54 -33.31 -0.86
N ASN A 217 -11.84 -33.15 -0.61
CA ASN A 217 -12.48 -32.29 0.41
C ASN A 217 -13.99 -32.57 0.29
N GLY A 218 -14.76 -32.92 1.32
CA GLY A 218 -14.74 -32.43 2.69
C GLY A 218 -16.04 -31.64 2.91
N ALA A 219 -17.09 -32.30 3.39
CA ALA A 219 -18.32 -31.65 3.85
C ALA A 219 -18.99 -32.52 4.93
N GLU A 220 -18.45 -32.42 6.15
CA GLU A 220 -19.15 -32.84 7.37
C GLU A 220 -19.96 -31.63 7.85
N GLY A 221 -21.28 -31.71 7.67
CA GLY A 221 -22.23 -30.77 8.24
C GLY A 221 -22.59 -31.18 9.66
N ARG A 222 -22.22 -30.34 10.63
CA ARG A 222 -22.93 -30.20 11.89
C ARG A 222 -23.09 -28.71 12.15
N ASP A 223 -24.34 -28.27 12.12
CA ASP A 223 -24.96 -27.34 13.06
C ASP A 223 -26.47 -27.60 13.04
#